data_AF-A0A452IRR0-F1
#
_entry.id   AF-A0A452IRR0-F1
#
_cell.length_a   1.000
_cell.length_b   1.000
_cell.length_c   1.000
_cell.angle_alpha   90.00
_cell.angle_beta   90.00
_cell.angle_gamma   90.00
#
_symmetry.space_group_name_H-M   'P 1'
#
loop_
_entity.id
_entity.type
_entity.pdbx_description
1 polymer ?
#
loop_
_entity_poly.entity_id
_entity_poly.type
_entity_poly.pdbx_seq_one_letter_code
_entity_poly.pdbx_strand_id
1 'polypeptide(L)'
;TKLQDGISSSIARQKKQLKELSLAFKNYKSSITAEQEESIREIQSLIKERQSIFFEMEAYLPKKNGLYLSLVLGNVNVTLLSKQAKFAYKDEYEKFKLYLTIILLIISFSCRFLLNSRVTDAVFNFLLVWYYCTLTIRECILITNGSRIKGWWVFHHYVSTFLSGVMLTWPDGLMYQMFRNQFLSFSMYQSFVQFLQYYYQSGCLYRLRALGERHNMDLTVEGFQSWMWRGLTFLLPFLFFGQFWQLYNAVTLFRLARHPQCKEWQVSQRLGKPSSGPGFQRDCLALGWEVT
;
A
#
# COMPACT_ATOMS: atom_id res chain seq x y z
N THR A 1 24.01 10.73 -11.95
CA THR A 1 24.63 9.64 -11.18
C THR A 1 25.97 10.07 -10.58
N LYS A 2 27.09 10.19 -11.32
CA LYS A 2 28.41 10.55 -10.72
C LYS A 2 28.42 11.79 -9.82
N LEU A 3 27.78 12.90 -10.22
CA LEU A 3 27.70 14.11 -9.41
C LEU A 3 26.87 13.90 -8.13
N GLN A 4 25.76 13.15 -8.22
CA GLN A 4 24.88 12.85 -7.09
C GLN A 4 25.57 11.91 -6.09
N ASP A 5 26.29 10.91 -6.57
CA ASP A 5 27.07 9.99 -5.73
C ASP A 5 28.24 10.73 -5.05
N GLY A 6 28.86 11.68 -5.76
CA GLY A 6 29.86 12.60 -5.20
C GLY A 6 29.30 13.50 -4.10
N ILE A 7 28.11 14.08 -4.30
CA ILE A 7 27.45 14.93 -3.29
C ILE A 7 27.04 14.08 -2.06
N SER A 8 26.45 12.91 -2.29
CA SER A 8 26.00 12.01 -1.21
C SER A 8 27.17 11.51 -0.35
N SER A 9 28.29 11.12 -0.98
CA SER A 9 29.50 10.72 -0.28
C SER A 9 30.18 11.89 0.47
N SER A 10 30.16 13.10 -0.10
CA SER A 10 30.68 14.30 0.56
C SER A 10 29.89 14.66 1.81
N ILE A 11 28.55 14.61 1.74
CA ILE A 11 27.66 14.87 2.89
C ILE A 11 27.88 13.80 3.97
N ALA A 12 27.98 12.52 3.60
CA ALA A 12 28.26 11.44 4.55
C ALA A 12 29.60 11.66 5.28
N ARG A 13 30.64 12.09 4.56
CA ARG A 13 31.95 12.42 5.13
C ARG A 13 31.86 13.60 6.10
N GLN A 14 31.20 14.69 5.72
CA GLN A 14 31.05 15.88 6.56
C GLN A 14 30.22 15.58 7.83
N LYS A 15 29.18 14.74 7.75
CA LYS A 15 28.42 14.29 8.95
C LYS A 15 29.27 13.44 9.89
N LYS A 16 30.12 12.57 9.35
CA LYS A 16 31.07 11.78 10.18
C LYS A 16 32.02 12.71 10.94
N GLN A 17 32.62 13.67 10.25
CA GLN A 17 33.51 14.66 10.85
C GLN A 17 32.79 15.52 11.90
N LEU A 18 31.56 15.96 11.65
CA LEU A 18 30.75 16.70 12.63
C LEU A 18 30.41 15.86 13.88
N LYS A 19 30.16 14.56 13.73
CA LYS A 19 29.97 13.65 14.86
C LYS A 19 31.25 13.49 15.68
N GLU A 20 32.38 13.30 15.02
CA GLU A 20 33.69 13.19 15.68
C GLU A 20 34.03 14.49 16.44
N LEU A 21 33.81 15.64 15.79
CA LEU A 21 34.00 16.96 16.41
C LEU A 21 33.08 17.14 17.63
N SER A 22 31.80 16.79 17.51
CA SER A 22 30.85 16.84 18.63
C SER A 22 31.26 15.94 19.80
N LEU A 23 31.82 14.76 19.52
CA LEU A 23 32.32 13.83 20.53
C LEU A 23 33.58 14.39 21.22
N ALA A 24 34.53 14.91 20.44
CA ALA A 24 35.74 15.55 20.96
C ALA A 24 35.39 16.75 21.87
N PHE A 25 34.44 17.59 21.45
CA PHE A 25 33.94 18.69 22.27
C PHE A 25 33.26 18.23 23.57
N LYS A 26 32.52 17.11 23.54
CA LYS A 26 31.89 16.55 24.74
C LYS A 26 32.95 16.07 25.75
N ASN A 27 34.06 15.52 25.25
CA ASN A 27 35.17 15.04 26.10
C ASN A 27 35.99 16.19 26.70
N TYR A 28 36.10 17.33 26.01
CA TYR A 28 36.82 18.52 26.50
C TYR A 28 36.04 19.28 27.60
N LYS A 29 34.73 19.03 27.72
CA LYS A 29 33.81 19.72 28.65
C LYS A 29 34.13 19.49 30.14
N SER A 30 35.02 18.55 30.47
CA SER A 30 35.44 18.26 31.85
C SER A 30 36.44 19.25 32.45
N SER A 31 36.99 20.19 31.66
CA SER A 31 38.15 21.01 32.08
C SER A 31 38.02 22.53 31.79
N ILE A 32 36.82 23.12 31.88
CA ILE A 32 36.50 24.40 31.20
C ILE A 32 36.31 25.59 32.16
N THR A 33 36.86 26.76 31.78
CA THR A 33 36.70 28.06 32.46
C THR A 33 35.46 28.84 31.96
N ALA A 34 34.95 29.78 32.77
CA ALA A 34 33.69 30.50 32.49
C ALA A 34 33.66 31.27 31.15
N GLU A 35 34.78 31.82 30.68
CA GLU A 35 34.89 32.51 29.37
C GLU A 35 34.83 31.54 28.17
N GLN A 36 35.29 30.30 28.35
CA GLN A 36 35.27 29.28 27.30
C GLN A 36 33.87 28.64 27.14
N GLU A 37 32.99 28.79 28.13
CA GLU A 37 31.66 28.20 28.10
C GLU A 37 30.75 28.85 27.04
N GLU A 38 30.87 30.16 26.83
CA GLU A 38 30.10 30.91 25.83
C GLU A 38 30.50 30.51 24.41
N SER A 39 31.80 30.50 24.11
CA SER A 39 32.32 30.06 22.80
C SER A 39 31.93 28.60 22.49
N ILE A 40 31.84 27.75 23.51
CA ILE A 40 31.44 26.35 23.34
C ILE A 40 29.95 26.22 23.04
N ARG A 41 29.10 27.03 23.66
CA ARG A 41 27.67 27.08 23.33
C ARG A 41 27.45 27.52 21.88
N GLU A 42 28.22 28.51 21.42
CA GLU A 42 28.18 28.98 20.04
C GLU A 42 28.65 27.91 19.04
N ILE A 43 29.74 27.20 19.33
CA ILE A 43 30.19 26.10 18.47
C ILE A 43 29.16 24.96 18.45
N GLN A 44 28.52 24.64 19.58
CA GLN A 44 27.46 23.64 19.63
C GLN A 44 26.21 24.03 18.85
N SER A 45 25.83 25.32 18.84
CA SER A 45 24.70 25.79 18.03
C SER A 45 25.03 25.68 16.54
N LEU A 46 26.24 26.08 16.11
CA LEU A 46 26.70 25.94 14.73
C LEU A 46 26.79 24.48 14.27
N ILE A 47 27.22 23.56 15.14
CA ILE A 47 27.21 22.11 14.85
C ILE A 47 25.78 21.62 14.62
N LYS A 48 24.82 22.02 15.46
CA LYS A 48 23.41 21.65 15.31
C LYS A 48 22.81 22.25 14.03
N GLU A 49 23.10 23.51 13.73
CA GLU A 49 22.63 24.17 12.51
C GLU A 49 23.16 23.46 11.26
N ARG A 50 24.47 23.16 11.20
CA ARG A 50 25.04 22.39 10.09
C ARG A 50 24.45 20.99 9.96
N GLN A 51 24.19 20.31 11.07
CA GLN A 51 23.50 19.01 11.05
C GLN A 51 22.09 19.13 10.47
N SER A 52 21.36 20.20 10.80
CA SER A 52 20.05 20.49 10.21
C SER A 52 20.14 20.74 8.71
N ILE A 53 21.10 21.55 8.26
CA ILE A 53 21.32 21.82 6.83
C ILE A 53 21.63 20.52 6.08
N PHE A 54 22.51 19.65 6.60
CA PHE A 54 22.79 18.37 5.94
C PHE A 54 21.59 17.44 5.91
N PHE A 55 20.76 17.45 6.94
CA PHE A 55 19.51 16.71 6.95
C PHE A 55 18.54 17.21 5.87
N GLU A 56 18.44 18.53 5.69
CA GLU A 56 17.66 19.10 4.60
C GLU A 56 18.25 18.75 3.24
N MET A 57 19.57 18.88 3.03
CA MET A 57 20.24 18.53 1.78
C MET A 57 20.03 17.05 1.42
N GLU A 58 20.13 16.13 2.38
CA GLU A 58 19.85 14.70 2.17
C GLU A 58 18.39 14.44 1.78
N ALA A 59 17.43 15.26 2.23
CA ALA A 59 16.03 15.12 1.84
C ALA A 59 15.80 15.41 0.33
N TYR A 60 16.74 16.11 -0.31
CA TYR A 60 16.79 16.38 -1.74
C TYR A 60 17.71 15.40 -2.50
N LEU A 61 18.40 14.48 -1.82
CA LEU A 61 19.19 13.46 -2.51
C LEU A 61 18.33 12.24 -2.89
N PRO A 62 18.66 11.56 -3.99
CA PRO A 62 18.04 10.30 -4.35
C PRO A 62 18.10 9.29 -3.20
N LYS A 63 16.94 8.79 -2.77
CA LYS A 63 16.90 7.67 -1.82
C LYS A 63 16.94 6.37 -2.59
N LYS A 64 17.63 5.37 -2.02
CA LYS A 64 17.64 4.03 -2.61
C LYS A 64 16.22 3.46 -2.58
N ASN A 65 15.81 2.89 -3.73
CA ASN A 65 14.54 2.18 -3.85
C ASN A 65 14.52 0.98 -2.88
N GLY A 66 13.35 0.70 -2.28
CA GLY A 66 13.15 -0.57 -1.57
C GLY A 66 13.17 -1.77 -2.53
N LEU A 67 13.35 -2.99 -1.99
CA LEU A 67 13.49 -4.23 -2.77
C LEU A 67 12.37 -4.41 -3.81
N TYR A 68 11.10 -4.28 -3.41
CA TYR A 68 9.95 -4.41 -4.31
C TYR A 68 9.99 -3.38 -5.46
N LEU A 69 10.26 -2.11 -5.14
CA LEU A 69 10.29 -1.04 -6.13
C LEU A 69 11.47 -1.19 -7.10
N SER A 70 12.62 -1.66 -6.60
CA SER A 70 13.77 -2.00 -7.44
C SER A 70 13.49 -3.21 -8.34
N LEU A 71 12.70 -4.18 -7.88
CA LEU A 71 12.31 -5.33 -8.70
C LEU A 71 11.36 -4.92 -9.83
N VAL A 72 10.38 -4.07 -9.53
CA VAL A 72 9.32 -3.67 -10.48
C VAL A 72 9.79 -2.60 -11.46
N LEU A 73 10.55 -1.59 -11.00
CA LEU A 73 10.96 -0.44 -11.82
C LEU A 73 12.43 -0.49 -12.24
N GLY A 74 13.21 -1.45 -11.74
CA GLY A 74 14.65 -1.51 -11.97
C GLY A 74 15.39 -0.35 -11.29
N ASN A 75 16.51 0.06 -11.88
CA ASN A 75 17.39 1.10 -11.34
C ASN A 75 16.93 2.54 -11.68
N VAL A 76 15.61 2.75 -11.79
CA VAL A 76 15.02 4.08 -12.08
C VAL A 76 14.87 4.86 -10.78
N ASN A 77 15.37 6.10 -10.77
CA ASN A 77 15.24 6.99 -9.62
C ASN A 77 13.85 7.64 -9.59
N VAL A 78 13.06 7.29 -8.59
CA VAL A 78 11.71 7.85 -8.36
C VAL A 78 11.68 8.92 -7.27
N THR A 79 12.84 9.47 -6.91
CA THR A 79 12.93 10.51 -5.89
C THR A 79 12.38 11.83 -6.40
N LEU A 80 11.33 12.32 -5.74
CA LEU A 80 10.72 13.61 -5.94
C LEU A 80 11.49 14.65 -5.12
N LEU A 81 12.28 15.46 -5.80
CA LEU A 81 13.23 16.38 -5.15
C LEU A 81 12.51 17.52 -4.42
N SER A 82 11.52 18.15 -5.04
CA SER A 82 10.84 19.30 -4.42
C SER A 82 9.68 18.88 -3.51
N LYS A 83 9.46 19.63 -2.41
CA LYS A 83 8.26 19.47 -1.57
C LYS A 83 6.97 19.59 -2.40
N GLN A 84 6.96 20.50 -3.37
CA GLN A 84 5.82 20.69 -4.27
C GLN A 84 5.54 19.44 -5.12
N ALA A 85 6.57 18.80 -5.68
CA ALA A 85 6.42 17.58 -6.47
C ALA A 85 5.90 16.42 -5.61
N LYS A 86 6.37 16.29 -4.37
CA LYS A 86 5.88 15.30 -3.41
C LYS A 86 4.37 15.47 -3.13
N PHE A 87 3.93 16.70 -2.86
CA PHE A 87 2.51 16.99 -2.65
C PHE A 87 1.65 16.80 -3.91
N ALA A 88 2.14 17.24 -5.08
CA ALA A 88 1.43 17.04 -6.34
C ALA A 88 1.26 15.55 -6.66
N TYR A 89 2.30 14.74 -6.48
CA TYR A 89 2.21 13.29 -6.66
C TYR A 89 1.21 12.66 -5.70
N LYS A 90 1.19 13.08 -4.42
CA LYS A 90 0.21 12.61 -3.44
C LYS A 90 -1.22 12.98 -3.86
N ASP A 91 -1.44 14.20 -4.35
CA ASP A 91 -2.73 14.66 -4.86
C ASP A 91 -3.21 13.82 -6.04
N GLU A 92 -2.33 13.54 -7.01
CA GLU A 92 -2.63 12.67 -8.15
C GLU A 92 -2.87 11.19 -7.76
N TYR A 93 -2.21 10.71 -6.71
CA TYR A 93 -2.47 9.40 -6.12
C TYR A 93 -3.87 9.36 -5.47
N GLU A 94 -4.25 10.38 -4.70
CA GLU A 94 -5.57 10.44 -4.08
C GLU A 94 -6.69 10.57 -5.14
N LYS A 95 -6.52 11.42 -6.17
CA LYS A 95 -7.45 11.52 -7.31
C LYS A 95 -7.59 10.19 -8.04
N PHE A 96 -6.48 9.52 -8.32
CA PHE A 96 -6.49 8.19 -8.93
C PHE A 96 -7.34 7.19 -8.13
N LYS A 97 -7.17 7.14 -6.80
CA LYS A 97 -8.01 6.31 -5.93
C LYS A 97 -9.49 6.65 -6.10
N LEU A 98 -9.85 7.94 -6.09
CA LEU A 98 -11.23 8.38 -6.24
C LEU A 98 -11.82 7.94 -7.60
N TYR A 99 -11.15 8.25 -8.70
CA TYR A 99 -11.63 7.90 -10.05
C TYR A 99 -11.85 6.40 -10.19
N LEU A 100 -10.88 5.59 -9.75
CA LEU A 100 -11.00 4.14 -9.86
C LEU A 100 -12.05 3.57 -8.91
N THR A 101 -12.21 4.15 -7.72
CA THR A 101 -13.28 3.78 -6.78
C THR A 101 -14.66 3.96 -7.40
N ILE A 102 -14.89 5.09 -8.09
CA ILE A 102 -16.16 5.37 -8.77
C ILE A 102 -16.40 4.38 -9.92
N ILE A 103 -15.37 4.12 -10.74
CA ILE A 103 -15.45 3.14 -11.83
C ILE A 103 -15.79 1.74 -11.28
N LEU A 104 -15.08 1.30 -10.23
CA LEU A 104 -15.32 0.01 -9.58
C LEU A 104 -16.73 -0.09 -9.00
N LEU A 105 -17.26 0.99 -8.42
CA LEU A 105 -18.63 1.03 -7.90
C LEU A 105 -19.66 0.83 -9.03
N ILE A 106 -19.51 1.56 -10.14
CA ILE A 106 -20.43 1.46 -11.29
C ILE A 106 -20.37 0.06 -11.94
N ILE A 107 -19.16 -0.48 -12.12
CA ILE A 107 -19.00 -1.80 -12.73
C ILE A 107 -19.55 -2.88 -11.81
N SER A 108 -19.24 -2.86 -10.51
CA SER A 108 -19.75 -3.86 -9.56
C SER A 108 -21.27 -3.79 -9.40
N PHE A 109 -21.87 -2.60 -9.43
CA PHE A 109 -23.32 -2.42 -9.50
C PHE A 109 -23.90 -3.04 -10.77
N SER A 110 -23.31 -2.75 -11.93
CA SER A 110 -23.74 -3.32 -13.22
C SER A 110 -23.61 -4.85 -13.23
N CYS A 111 -22.50 -5.42 -12.76
CA CYS A 111 -22.30 -6.88 -12.65
C CYS A 111 -23.31 -7.53 -11.72
N ARG A 112 -23.76 -6.84 -10.67
CA ARG A 112 -24.73 -7.41 -9.73
C ARG A 112 -26.15 -7.38 -10.26
N PHE A 113 -26.59 -6.23 -10.79
CA PHE A 113 -28.01 -5.98 -11.04
C PHE A 113 -28.40 -6.02 -12.52
N LEU A 114 -27.46 -5.79 -13.44
CA LEU A 114 -27.75 -5.64 -14.87
C LEU A 114 -27.17 -6.79 -15.70
N LEU A 115 -25.98 -7.26 -15.36
CA LEU A 115 -25.20 -8.20 -16.16
C LEU A 115 -24.81 -9.43 -15.34
N ASN A 116 -25.44 -10.57 -15.60
CA ASN A 116 -25.07 -11.84 -14.97
C ASN A 116 -24.20 -12.68 -15.91
N SER A 117 -22.96 -12.25 -16.14
CA SER A 117 -22.02 -12.94 -17.04
C SER A 117 -20.64 -13.06 -16.41
N ARG A 118 -20.07 -14.27 -16.49
CA ARG A 118 -18.71 -14.57 -16.01
C ARG A 118 -17.64 -13.71 -16.66
N VAL A 119 -17.85 -13.27 -17.90
CA VAL A 119 -16.91 -12.40 -18.63
C VAL A 119 -16.88 -11.01 -18.01
N THR A 120 -18.06 -10.45 -17.69
CA THR A 120 -18.15 -9.14 -17.03
C THR A 120 -17.51 -9.19 -15.64
N ASP A 121 -17.72 -10.28 -14.90
CA ASP A 121 -17.05 -10.49 -13.62
C ASP A 121 -15.53 -10.63 -13.78
N ALA A 122 -15.04 -11.27 -14.86
CA ALA A 122 -13.61 -11.37 -15.16
C ALA A 122 -13.01 -9.97 -15.38
N VAL A 123 -13.66 -9.13 -16.18
CA VAL A 123 -13.23 -7.76 -16.44
C VAL A 123 -13.18 -6.96 -15.14
N PHE A 124 -14.19 -7.09 -14.29
CA PHE A 124 -14.22 -6.45 -12.98
C PHE A 124 -13.06 -6.92 -12.07
N ASN A 125 -12.83 -8.23 -11.97
CA ASN A 125 -11.74 -8.76 -11.14
C ASN A 125 -10.35 -8.43 -11.69
N PHE A 126 -10.18 -8.41 -13.02
CA PHE A 126 -8.96 -7.94 -13.66
C PHE A 126 -8.68 -6.48 -13.30
N LEU A 127 -9.71 -5.63 -13.36
CA LEU A 127 -9.59 -4.23 -12.94
C LEU A 127 -9.20 -4.09 -11.47
N LEU A 128 -9.73 -4.94 -10.57
CA LEU A 128 -9.32 -4.98 -9.16
C LEU A 128 -7.85 -5.37 -8.98
N VAL A 129 -7.39 -6.44 -9.67
CA VAL A 129 -5.98 -6.86 -9.64
C VAL A 129 -5.08 -5.71 -10.09
N TRP A 130 -5.41 -5.11 -11.23
CA TRP A 130 -4.67 -3.96 -11.78
C TRP A 130 -4.66 -2.77 -10.82
N TYR A 131 -5.81 -2.46 -10.21
CA TYR A 131 -5.94 -1.36 -9.26
C TYR A 131 -5.04 -1.56 -8.04
N TYR A 132 -5.12 -2.71 -7.37
CA TYR A 132 -4.30 -2.97 -6.18
C TYR A 132 -2.81 -3.08 -6.49
N CYS A 133 -2.42 -3.66 -7.63
CA CYS A 133 -1.02 -3.61 -8.12
C CYS A 133 -0.53 -2.18 -8.34
N THR A 134 -1.37 -1.32 -8.90
CA THR A 134 -1.00 0.09 -9.14
C THR A 134 -0.88 0.84 -7.82
N LEU A 135 -1.75 0.56 -6.83
CA LEU A 135 -1.64 1.13 -5.49
C LEU A 135 -0.32 0.75 -4.82
N THR A 136 0.08 -0.52 -4.86
CA THR A 136 1.34 -0.94 -4.22
C THR A 136 2.54 -0.21 -4.81
N ILE A 137 2.59 -0.04 -6.14
CA ILE A 137 3.66 0.73 -6.80
C ILE A 137 3.64 2.20 -6.36
N ARG A 138 2.48 2.87 -6.43
CA ARG A 138 2.35 4.29 -6.08
C ARG A 138 2.66 4.55 -4.59
N GLU A 139 2.24 3.65 -3.71
CA GLU A 139 2.53 3.74 -2.28
C GLU A 139 4.00 3.48 -1.96
N CYS A 140 4.66 2.54 -2.64
CA CYS A 140 6.11 2.36 -2.52
C CYS A 140 6.89 3.62 -2.96
N ILE A 141 6.43 4.32 -4.00
CA ILE A 141 7.00 5.61 -4.42
C ILE A 141 6.77 6.67 -3.31
N LEU A 142 5.57 6.77 -2.75
CA LEU A 142 5.27 7.69 -1.63
C LEU A 142 6.14 7.40 -0.40
N ILE A 143 6.31 6.13 -0.03
CA ILE A 143 7.13 5.70 1.11
C ILE A 143 8.60 6.07 0.89
N THR A 144 9.14 5.78 -0.29
CA THR A 144 10.52 6.14 -0.66
C THR A 144 10.74 7.67 -0.58
N ASN A 145 9.69 8.44 -0.85
CA ASN A 145 9.70 9.91 -0.80
C ASN A 145 9.35 10.52 0.57
N GLY A 146 9.17 9.68 1.60
CA GLY A 146 9.01 10.10 2.99
C GLY A 146 7.59 10.05 3.55
N SER A 147 6.62 9.48 2.83
CA SER A 147 5.28 9.25 3.40
C SER A 147 5.31 8.06 4.37
N ARG A 148 4.80 8.25 5.58
CA ARG A 148 4.70 7.23 6.64
C ARG A 148 3.41 6.42 6.52
N ILE A 149 3.21 5.78 5.36
CA ILE A 149 2.09 4.83 5.19
C ILE A 149 2.37 3.61 6.07
N LYS A 150 1.39 3.23 6.91
CA LYS A 150 1.56 2.06 7.80
C LYS A 150 1.70 0.79 6.96
N GLY A 151 2.69 -0.05 7.29
CA GLY A 151 2.97 -1.29 6.56
C GLY A 151 1.78 -2.26 6.49
N TRP A 152 0.87 -2.23 7.47
CA TRP A 152 -0.38 -2.99 7.42
C TRP A 152 -1.25 -2.67 6.19
N TRP A 153 -1.36 -1.40 5.78
CA TRP A 153 -2.15 -1.01 4.61
C TRP A 153 -1.54 -1.56 3.32
N VAL A 154 -0.22 -1.42 3.19
CA VAL A 154 0.54 -1.96 2.07
C VAL A 154 0.39 -3.49 1.99
N PHE A 155 0.49 -4.19 3.14
CA PHE A 155 0.25 -5.63 3.23
C PHE A 155 -1.16 -6.02 2.79
N HIS A 156 -2.18 -5.28 3.23
CA HIS A 156 -3.57 -5.52 2.85
C HIS A 156 -3.78 -5.34 1.34
N HIS A 157 -3.09 -4.40 0.68
CA HIS A 157 -3.12 -4.28 -0.79
C HIS A 157 -2.53 -5.48 -1.50
N TYR A 158 -1.39 -6.03 -1.03
CA TYR A 158 -0.84 -7.27 -1.60
C TYR A 158 -1.80 -8.45 -1.46
N VAL A 159 -2.41 -8.62 -0.28
CA VAL A 159 -3.41 -9.68 -0.06
C VAL A 159 -4.63 -9.48 -0.97
N SER A 160 -5.10 -8.24 -1.13
CA SER A 160 -6.23 -7.92 -2.00
C SER A 160 -5.92 -8.21 -3.48
N THR A 161 -4.72 -7.87 -3.98
CA THR A 161 -4.26 -8.26 -5.32
C THR A 161 -4.34 -9.77 -5.51
N PHE A 162 -3.79 -10.54 -4.57
CA PHE A 162 -3.80 -12.00 -4.63
C PHE A 162 -5.24 -12.56 -4.64
N LEU A 163 -6.10 -12.09 -3.72
CA LEU A 163 -7.48 -12.55 -3.63
C LEU A 163 -8.31 -12.19 -4.87
N SER A 164 -8.11 -11.00 -5.44
CA SER A 164 -8.73 -10.63 -6.71
C SER A 164 -8.23 -11.49 -7.88
N GLY A 165 -6.96 -11.91 -7.86
CA GLY A 165 -6.40 -12.87 -8.82
C GLY A 165 -7.03 -14.27 -8.69
N VAL A 166 -7.27 -14.73 -7.45
CA VAL A 166 -8.01 -15.97 -7.19
C VAL A 166 -9.44 -15.85 -7.72
N MET A 167 -10.14 -14.74 -7.45
CA MET A 167 -11.48 -14.51 -7.98
C MET A 167 -11.52 -14.44 -9.51
N LEU A 168 -10.50 -13.85 -10.13
CA LEU A 168 -10.35 -13.77 -11.59
C LEU A 168 -10.19 -15.15 -12.23
N THR A 169 -9.45 -16.05 -11.59
CA THR A 169 -9.14 -17.40 -12.09
C THR A 169 -10.14 -18.46 -11.62
N TRP A 170 -11.04 -18.13 -10.68
CA TRP A 170 -12.05 -19.06 -10.18
C TRP A 170 -12.99 -19.48 -11.34
N PRO A 171 -13.08 -20.80 -11.65
CA PRO A 171 -13.96 -21.27 -12.71
C PRO A 171 -15.43 -20.99 -12.42
N ASP A 172 -16.24 -20.87 -13.47
CA ASP A 172 -17.69 -20.67 -13.33
C ASP A 172 -18.38 -21.95 -12.86
N GLY A 173 -18.34 -22.17 -11.54
CA GLY A 173 -18.89 -23.33 -10.87
C GLY A 173 -19.90 -22.95 -9.78
N LEU A 174 -20.51 -23.97 -9.16
CA LEU A 174 -21.51 -23.77 -8.11
C LEU A 174 -20.98 -22.91 -6.95
N MET A 175 -19.76 -23.18 -6.47
CA MET A 175 -19.18 -22.44 -5.35
C MET A 175 -18.94 -20.97 -5.69
N TYR A 176 -18.49 -20.71 -6.92
CA TYR A 176 -18.33 -19.35 -7.43
C TYR A 176 -19.66 -18.60 -7.41
N GLN A 177 -20.71 -19.19 -7.98
CA GLN A 177 -22.04 -18.57 -8.04
C GLN A 177 -22.64 -18.31 -6.65
N MET A 178 -22.40 -19.21 -5.68
CA MET A 178 -22.82 -19.03 -4.30
C MET A 178 -22.14 -17.82 -3.62
N PHE A 179 -20.87 -17.55 -3.95
CA PHE A 179 -20.13 -16.43 -3.36
C PHE A 179 -20.23 -15.12 -4.15
N ARG A 180 -20.45 -15.20 -5.47
CA ARG A 180 -20.43 -14.09 -6.43
C ARG A 180 -21.16 -12.85 -5.94
N ASN A 181 -22.43 -13.00 -5.59
CA ASN A 181 -23.25 -11.86 -5.15
C ASN A 181 -22.74 -11.28 -3.83
N GLN A 182 -22.28 -12.12 -2.90
CA GLN A 182 -21.71 -11.63 -1.65
C GLN A 182 -20.42 -10.81 -1.90
N PHE A 183 -19.56 -11.28 -2.80
CA PHE A 183 -18.35 -10.57 -3.22
C PHE A 183 -18.64 -9.23 -3.92
N LEU A 184 -19.59 -9.20 -4.86
CA LEU A 184 -19.97 -7.96 -5.55
C LEU A 184 -20.59 -6.94 -4.58
N SER A 185 -21.43 -7.38 -3.65
CA SER A 185 -21.97 -6.52 -2.58
C SER A 185 -20.86 -5.94 -1.70
N PHE A 186 -19.92 -6.78 -1.28
CA PHE A 186 -18.79 -6.33 -0.48
C PHE A 186 -17.91 -5.35 -1.26
N SER A 187 -17.72 -5.57 -2.56
CA SER A 187 -16.92 -4.68 -3.42
C SER A 187 -17.57 -3.30 -3.57
N MET A 188 -18.89 -3.24 -3.79
CA MET A 188 -19.62 -1.96 -3.79
C MET A 188 -19.50 -1.25 -2.43
N TYR A 189 -19.64 -2.00 -1.34
CA TYR A 189 -19.48 -1.47 0.01
C TYR A 189 -18.07 -0.91 0.25
N GLN A 190 -17.03 -1.64 -0.15
CA GLN A 190 -15.65 -1.18 -0.09
C GLN A 190 -15.44 0.10 -0.88
N SER A 191 -15.96 0.21 -2.11
CA SER A 191 -15.88 1.45 -2.88
C SER A 191 -16.57 2.62 -2.17
N PHE A 192 -17.73 2.39 -1.55
CA PHE A 192 -18.41 3.41 -0.76
C PHE A 192 -17.56 3.89 0.43
N VAL A 193 -16.98 2.95 1.21
CA VAL A 193 -16.10 3.31 2.34
C VAL A 193 -14.85 4.04 1.87
N GLN A 194 -14.26 3.60 0.76
CA GLN A 194 -13.09 4.24 0.16
C GLN A 194 -13.38 5.69 -0.26
N PHE A 195 -14.58 5.95 -0.78
CA PHE A 195 -15.04 7.31 -1.09
C PHE A 195 -15.14 8.19 0.17
N LEU A 196 -15.72 7.66 1.26
CA LEU A 196 -15.79 8.38 2.54
C LEU A 196 -14.39 8.64 3.13
N GLN A 197 -13.49 7.65 3.06
CA GLN A 197 -12.10 7.78 3.50
C GLN A 197 -11.38 8.86 2.71
N TYR A 198 -11.55 8.89 1.38
CA TYR A 198 -10.98 9.93 0.52
C TYR A 198 -11.47 11.32 0.91
N TYR A 199 -12.78 11.51 1.11
CA TYR A 199 -13.34 12.80 1.49
C TYR A 199 -12.79 13.28 2.84
N TYR A 200 -12.75 12.38 3.83
CA TYR A 200 -12.17 12.66 5.14
C TYR A 200 -10.69 13.03 5.05
N GLN A 201 -9.87 12.22 4.37
CA GLN A 201 -8.42 12.43 4.26
C GLN A 201 -8.09 13.71 3.49
N SER A 202 -8.78 13.96 2.36
CA SER A 202 -8.60 15.15 1.54
C SER A 202 -8.98 16.42 2.31
N GLY A 203 -10.08 16.40 3.05
CA GLY A 203 -10.50 17.52 3.90
C GLY A 203 -9.50 17.81 5.03
N CYS A 204 -8.91 16.77 5.64
CA CYS A 204 -7.89 16.97 6.65
C CYS A 204 -6.58 17.52 6.06
N LEU A 205 -6.11 16.97 4.93
CA LEU A 205 -4.92 17.45 4.24
C LEU A 205 -5.06 18.91 3.78
N TYR A 206 -6.23 19.30 3.28
CA TYR A 206 -6.51 20.68 2.89
C TYR A 206 -6.41 21.63 4.08
N ARG A 207 -7.03 21.29 5.23
CA ARG A 207 -6.97 22.11 6.44
C ARG A 207 -5.55 22.23 6.99
N LEU A 208 -4.79 21.13 7.05
CA LEU A 208 -3.38 21.18 7.46
C LEU A 208 -2.55 22.09 6.54
N ARG A 209 -2.81 22.04 5.24
CA ARG A 209 -2.15 22.92 4.26
C ARG A 209 -2.50 24.39 4.48
N ALA A 210 -3.76 24.70 4.75
CA ALA A 210 -4.22 26.06 5.04
C ALA A 210 -3.66 26.61 6.36
N LEU A 211 -3.41 25.75 7.35
CA LEU A 211 -2.81 26.10 8.63
C LEU A 211 -1.29 26.29 8.59
N GLY A 212 -0.64 26.10 7.43
CA GLY A 212 0.80 26.27 7.29
C GLY A 212 1.64 25.10 7.83
N GLU A 213 1.00 24.02 8.30
CA GLU A 213 1.62 22.75 8.72
C GLU A 213 2.12 21.95 7.50
N ARG A 214 2.96 22.58 6.67
CA ARG A 214 3.42 22.09 5.36
C ARG A 214 4.53 21.04 5.47
N HIS A 215 5.02 20.75 6.68
CA HIS A 215 6.26 20.02 6.83
C HIS A 215 6.13 18.50 6.65
N ASN A 216 4.94 17.92 6.81
CA ASN A 216 4.72 16.48 6.69
C ASN A 216 3.59 16.16 5.69
N MET A 217 3.82 15.17 4.82
CA MET A 217 2.81 14.65 3.88
C MET A 217 1.74 13.77 4.55
N ASP A 218 1.80 13.62 5.86
CA ASP A 218 1.11 12.57 6.59
C ASP A 218 0.18 13.13 7.66
N LEU A 219 -0.95 12.44 7.84
CA LEU A 219 -1.86 12.55 8.97
C LEU A 219 -1.44 11.50 10.02
N THR A 220 -0.26 11.63 10.63
CA THR A 220 0.16 10.70 11.69
C THR A 220 -0.45 11.07 13.05
N VAL A 221 -0.50 10.12 13.97
CA VAL A 221 -1.06 10.31 15.33
C VAL A 221 -0.33 11.44 16.09
N GLU A 222 0.96 11.64 15.81
CA GLU A 222 1.79 12.71 16.40
C GLU A 222 1.37 14.13 15.95
N GLY A 223 0.60 14.26 14.85
CA GLY A 223 0.04 15.53 14.36
C GLY A 223 -1.50 15.56 14.38
N PHE A 224 -2.14 14.65 15.12
CA PHE A 224 -3.59 14.49 15.11
C PHE A 224 -4.26 15.63 15.90
N GLN A 225 -4.88 16.55 15.16
CA GLN A 225 -5.55 17.70 15.76
C GLN A 225 -6.93 17.31 16.32
N SER A 226 -7.39 18.00 17.37
CA SER A 226 -8.68 17.71 18.02
C SER A 226 -9.87 17.76 17.05
N TRP A 227 -9.83 18.61 16.03
CA TRP A 227 -10.86 18.71 15.00
C TRP A 227 -10.92 17.51 14.05
N MET A 228 -9.82 16.74 13.91
CA MET A 228 -9.79 15.54 13.06
C MET A 228 -10.64 14.42 13.65
N TRP A 229 -10.77 14.37 14.98
CA TRP A 229 -11.60 13.38 15.67
C TRP A 229 -13.07 13.44 15.27
N ARG A 230 -13.62 14.63 15.04
CA ARG A 230 -15.03 14.78 14.65
C ARG A 230 -15.34 14.06 13.34
N GLY A 231 -14.46 14.20 12.34
CA GLY A 231 -14.61 13.49 11.06
C GLY A 231 -14.29 12.00 11.18
N LEU A 232 -13.31 11.63 12.00
CA LEU A 232 -12.94 10.24 12.20
C LEU A 232 -14.04 9.43 12.89
N THR A 233 -14.69 9.99 13.91
CA THR A 233 -15.79 9.33 14.63
C THR A 233 -16.96 8.98 13.70
N PHE A 234 -17.27 9.82 12.73
CA PHE A 234 -18.27 9.51 11.70
C PHE A 234 -17.85 8.33 10.82
N LEU A 235 -16.57 8.23 10.48
CA LEU A 235 -16.04 7.21 9.57
C LEU A 235 -15.86 5.84 10.26
N LEU A 236 -15.59 5.83 11.56
CA LEU A 236 -15.27 4.61 12.32
C LEU A 236 -16.33 3.50 12.21
N PRO A 237 -17.65 3.76 12.37
CA PRO A 237 -18.67 2.71 12.23
C PRO A 237 -18.62 1.99 10.89
N PHE A 238 -18.40 2.72 9.79
CA PHE A 238 -18.26 2.14 8.46
C PHE A 238 -16.98 1.29 8.37
N LEU A 239 -15.85 1.79 8.89
CA LEU A 239 -14.62 1.01 8.90
C LEU A 239 -14.78 -0.31 9.67
N PHE A 240 -15.37 -0.27 10.86
CA PHE A 240 -15.62 -1.46 11.67
C PHE A 240 -16.56 -2.45 10.96
N PHE A 241 -17.68 -1.97 10.44
CA PHE A 241 -18.61 -2.82 9.70
C PHE A 241 -17.94 -3.48 8.48
N GLY A 242 -17.08 -2.74 7.76
CA GLY A 242 -16.27 -3.29 6.68
C GLY A 242 -15.35 -4.42 7.12
N GLN A 243 -14.71 -4.30 8.29
CA GLN A 243 -13.88 -5.38 8.85
C GLN A 243 -14.72 -6.60 9.24
N PHE A 244 -15.89 -6.40 9.84
CA PHE A 244 -16.80 -7.51 10.16
C PHE A 244 -17.32 -8.22 8.90
N TRP A 245 -17.65 -7.47 7.84
CA TRP A 245 -18.05 -8.07 6.56
C TRP A 245 -16.86 -8.82 5.92
N GLN A 246 -15.65 -8.29 6.01
CA GLN A 246 -14.46 -9.02 5.53
C GLN A 246 -14.29 -10.36 6.25
N LEU A 247 -14.51 -10.39 7.58
CA LEU A 247 -14.52 -11.65 8.36
C LEU A 247 -15.67 -12.57 7.93
N TYR A 248 -16.87 -12.04 7.72
CA TYR A 248 -18.01 -12.80 7.21
C TYR A 248 -17.71 -13.46 5.86
N ASN A 249 -17.07 -12.74 4.93
CA ASN A 249 -16.61 -13.31 3.66
C ASN A 249 -15.62 -14.46 3.86
N ALA A 250 -14.66 -14.31 4.77
CA ALA A 250 -13.70 -15.37 5.09
C ALA A 250 -14.40 -16.63 5.65
N VAL A 251 -15.38 -16.45 6.55
CA VAL A 251 -16.18 -17.56 7.10
C VAL A 251 -17.02 -18.22 6.01
N THR A 252 -17.66 -17.46 5.13
CA THR A 252 -18.41 -18.01 3.99
C THR A 252 -17.50 -18.84 3.09
N LEU A 253 -16.35 -18.30 2.69
CA LEU A 253 -15.38 -19.01 1.85
C LEU A 253 -14.86 -20.29 2.53
N PHE A 254 -14.60 -20.25 3.84
CA PHE A 254 -14.19 -21.43 4.60
C PHE A 254 -15.28 -22.52 4.64
N ARG A 255 -16.55 -22.13 4.73
CA ARG A 255 -17.68 -23.07 4.64
C ARG A 255 -17.83 -23.64 3.23
N LEU A 256 -17.70 -22.80 2.20
CA LEU A 256 -17.75 -23.24 0.80
C LEU A 256 -16.61 -24.19 0.46
N ALA A 257 -15.41 -23.95 1.00
CA ALA A 257 -14.29 -24.88 0.88
C ALA A 257 -14.60 -26.26 1.49
N ARG A 258 -15.47 -26.35 2.51
CA ARG A 258 -15.90 -27.63 3.10
C ARG A 258 -17.21 -28.17 2.50
N HIS A 259 -17.73 -27.54 1.46
CA HIS A 259 -19.02 -27.93 0.89
C HIS A 259 -18.90 -29.30 0.20
N PRO A 260 -19.87 -30.23 0.40
CA PRO A 260 -19.79 -31.60 -0.17
C PRO A 260 -19.68 -31.66 -1.70
N GLN A 261 -20.14 -30.62 -2.38
CA GLN A 261 -20.11 -30.50 -3.85
C GLN A 261 -18.92 -29.68 -4.37
N CYS A 262 -18.03 -29.21 -3.49
CA CYS A 262 -16.85 -28.46 -3.91
C CYS A 262 -15.82 -29.42 -4.50
N LYS A 263 -15.64 -29.35 -5.82
CA LYS A 263 -14.72 -30.21 -6.60
C LYS A 263 -13.44 -29.47 -6.99
N GLU A 264 -13.40 -28.16 -6.77
CA GLU A 264 -12.37 -27.26 -7.29
C GLU A 264 -11.01 -27.43 -6.59
N TRP A 265 -10.99 -27.85 -5.32
CA TRP A 265 -9.75 -28.16 -4.58
C TRP A 265 -9.59 -29.66 -4.27
N GLN A 266 -10.67 -30.44 -4.39
CA GLN A 266 -10.63 -31.88 -4.18
C GLN A 266 -10.11 -32.56 -5.45
N VAL A 267 -8.79 -32.69 -5.55
CA VAL A 267 -8.19 -33.68 -6.45
C VAL A 267 -8.74 -35.03 -6.00
N SER A 268 -9.71 -35.55 -6.75
CA SER A 268 -10.45 -36.76 -6.37
C SER A 268 -9.45 -37.87 -6.06
N GLN A 269 -9.38 -38.26 -4.78
CA GLN A 269 -8.87 -39.55 -4.37
C GLN A 269 -9.80 -40.62 -4.98
N ARG A 270 -9.59 -40.94 -6.26
CA ARG A 270 -10.03 -42.22 -6.83
C ARG A 270 -8.99 -43.26 -6.48
N LEU A 271 -8.89 -43.60 -5.20
CA LEU A 271 -8.30 -44.86 -4.77
C LEU A 271 -9.42 -45.71 -4.18
N GLY A 272 -9.82 -46.72 -4.96
CA GLY A 272 -10.35 -47.98 -4.44
C GLY A 272 -11.77 -47.96 -3.86
N LYS A 273 -12.79 -47.98 -4.74
CA LYS A 273 -13.90 -48.92 -4.54
C LYS A 273 -14.01 -49.79 -5.80
N PRO A 274 -13.75 -51.10 -5.75
CA PRO A 274 -13.95 -51.97 -6.89
C PRO A 274 -15.46 -52.17 -7.05
N SER A 275 -16.06 -51.50 -8.03
CA SER A 275 -17.37 -51.88 -8.56
C SER A 275 -17.13 -52.96 -9.61
N SER A 276 -17.54 -54.17 -9.29
CA SER A 276 -17.66 -55.32 -10.20
C SER A 276 -18.59 -55.00 -11.37
N GLY A 277 -18.06 -54.99 -12.60
CA GLY A 277 -18.82 -54.90 -13.86
C GLY A 277 -17.89 -54.67 -15.06
N PRO A 278 -17.99 -55.45 -16.17
CA PRO A 278 -16.99 -55.44 -17.23
C PRO A 278 -17.30 -54.45 -18.37
N GLY A 279 -16.23 -53.91 -18.98
CA GLY A 279 -16.24 -53.15 -20.24
C GLY A 279 -16.40 -51.64 -20.04
N PHE A 280 -15.59 -50.74 -20.59
CA PHE A 280 -14.72 -50.77 -21.75
C PHE A 280 -13.58 -49.77 -21.53
N GLN A 281 -12.47 -50.00 -22.21
CA GLN A 281 -11.15 -49.48 -21.91
C GLN A 281 -10.84 -48.19 -22.69
N ARG A 282 -10.23 -47.23 -21.98
CA ARG A 282 -9.27 -46.20 -22.42
C ARG A 282 -9.65 -45.24 -23.56
N ASP A 283 -9.67 -43.95 -23.22
CA ASP A 283 -8.89 -42.95 -23.96
C ASP A 283 -8.33 -41.89 -22.99
N CYS A 284 -7.01 -41.95 -22.81
CA CYS A 284 -6.18 -40.94 -22.17
C CYS A 284 -5.18 -40.45 -23.21
N LEU A 285 -5.29 -39.20 -23.66
CA LEU A 285 -4.20 -38.39 -24.23
C LEU A 285 -4.52 -36.94 -23.83
N ALA A 286 -3.90 -36.36 -22.81
CA ALA A 286 -2.53 -35.83 -22.81
C ALA A 286 -2.31 -34.77 -23.91
N LEU A 287 -2.67 -33.52 -23.62
CA LEU A 287 -2.11 -32.29 -24.21
C LEU A 287 -2.20 -31.23 -23.09
N GLY A 288 -1.15 -30.61 -22.59
CA GLY A 288 0.17 -30.34 -23.17
C GLY A 288 0.46 -28.88 -22.82
N TRP A 289 1.34 -28.68 -21.84
CA TRP A 289 1.95 -27.39 -21.52
C TRP A 289 2.90 -27.00 -22.66
N GLU A 290 2.61 -25.92 -23.39
CA GLU A 290 3.56 -25.13 -24.20
C GLU A 290 3.02 -23.69 -24.11
N VAL A 291 3.61 -22.72 -23.39
CA VAL A 291 4.92 -22.06 -23.54
C VAL A 291 5.31 -21.84 -25.00
N THR A 292 4.76 -20.79 -25.60
CA THR A 292 5.49 -19.78 -26.38
C THR A 292 4.82 -18.44 -26.20
#